data_AF-A0A1H4CAR0-F1
#
_entry.id   AF-A0A1H4CAR0-F1
#
_cell.length_a   1.000
_cell.length_b   1.000
_cell.length_c   1.000
_cell.angle_alpha   90.00
_cell.angle_beta   90.00
_cell.angle_gamma   90.00
#
_symmetry.space_group_name_H-M   'P 1'
#
loop_
_entity.id
_entity.type
_entity.pdbx_description
1 polymer ?
#
loop_
_entity_poly.entity_id
_entity_poly.type
_entity_poly.pdbx_seq_one_letter_code
_entity_poly.pdbx_strand_id
1 'polypeptide(L)'
;MIPVDEVRLNFNPASLVLLNAVLGFLMFGIALDTRVSDFKRVMRMPVAITVGVAAQFIVLPAVTFALTLLLKPAPSIALGMILVACCPPGNVSNILTHRAGGNVALSVSMTALSNLITIFVMPLNFAFWGGIHPTAAPLLKTIALDPAEMVMHIIAIIGAPFVVGIAVAHYLPKLTDRIKKPARILSFVCLIGFILAAIAGNWRYFLDYVGLVLLAVILHDALAFITGYACATATGLAEYDRRAVSFEVGIRNAGLGLVLIFSFFGGLGGMAVVAGVWGFWDIIAGLALAAWWARRPLSVSAVRSA
;
A
#
# COMPACT_ATOMS: atom_id res chain seq x y z
N MET A 1 26.92 -17.70 0.94
CA MET A 1 25.88 -16.80 0.42
C MET A 1 25.73 -15.67 1.42
N ILE A 2 25.74 -14.41 0.98
CA ILE A 2 25.51 -13.27 1.89
C ILE A 2 24.02 -13.32 2.29
N PRO A 3 23.68 -13.24 3.59
CA PRO A 3 22.30 -13.18 4.04
C PRO A 3 21.54 -12.02 3.38
N VAL A 4 20.28 -12.22 2.98
CA VAL A 4 19.44 -11.18 2.35
C VAL A 4 19.32 -9.90 3.20
N ASP A 5 19.50 -10.04 4.51
CA ASP A 5 19.45 -8.94 5.48
C ASP A 5 20.71 -8.06 5.48
N GLU A 6 21.80 -8.52 4.88
CA GLU A 6 23.06 -7.77 4.73
C GLU A 6 23.16 -7.07 3.36
N VAL A 7 22.25 -7.40 2.43
CA VAL A 7 22.21 -6.78 1.10
C VAL A 7 21.64 -5.37 1.21
N ARG A 8 22.49 -4.37 0.99
CA ARG A 8 22.10 -2.98 0.76
C ARG A 8 22.18 -2.67 -0.72
N LEU A 9 21.07 -2.23 -1.30
CA LEU A 9 21.03 -1.77 -2.68
C LEU A 9 21.81 -0.44 -2.75
N ASN A 10 22.98 -0.45 -3.39
CA ASN A 10 23.93 0.67 -3.39
C ASN A 10 23.39 1.90 -4.12
N PHE A 11 23.36 3.07 -3.47
CA PHE A 11 22.97 4.32 -4.10
C PHE A 11 23.93 5.48 -3.79
N ASN A 12 24.21 6.29 -4.81
CA ASN A 12 24.90 7.56 -4.69
C ASN A 12 23.98 8.58 -3.99
N PRO A 13 24.48 9.52 -3.16
CA PRO A 13 23.71 10.63 -2.58
C PRO A 13 22.74 11.34 -3.56
N ALA A 14 23.11 11.49 -4.84
CA ALA A 14 22.23 12.07 -5.86
C ALA A 14 20.95 11.25 -6.11
N SER A 15 21.03 9.92 -5.96
CA SER A 15 19.88 9.01 -6.10
C SER A 15 18.89 9.14 -4.94
N LEU A 16 19.34 9.50 -3.74
CA LEU A 16 18.46 9.73 -2.57
C LEU A 16 17.62 11.01 -2.73
N VAL A 17 18.21 12.08 -3.24
CA VAL A 17 17.48 13.33 -3.53
C VAL A 17 16.44 13.10 -4.62
N LEU A 18 16.82 12.40 -5.70
CA LEU A 18 15.90 12.02 -6.77
C LEU A 18 14.76 11.14 -6.26
N LEU A 19 15.06 10.17 -5.39
CA LEU A 19 14.07 9.28 -4.81
C LEU A 19 13.07 10.03 -3.92
N ASN A 20 13.54 10.93 -3.05
CA ASN A 20 12.67 11.76 -2.22
C ASN A 20 11.80 12.70 -3.08
N ALA A 21 12.33 13.20 -4.19
CA ALA A 21 11.54 13.97 -5.16
C ALA A 21 10.47 13.10 -5.85
N VAL A 22 10.80 11.86 -6.23
CA VAL A 22 9.83 10.90 -6.78
C VAL A 22 8.77 10.55 -5.73
N LEU A 23 9.14 10.36 -4.46
CA LEU A 23 8.20 10.14 -3.35
C LEU A 23 7.20 11.28 -3.23
N GLY A 24 7.73 12.52 -3.17
CA GLY A 24 6.90 13.70 -3.03
C GLY A 24 5.98 13.89 -4.22
N PHE A 25 6.47 13.64 -5.44
CA PHE A 25 5.65 13.72 -6.65
C PHE A 25 4.59 12.61 -6.73
N LEU A 26 4.90 11.40 -6.26
CA LEU A 26 3.94 10.31 -6.14
C LEU A 26 2.82 10.67 -5.16
N MET A 27 3.15 11.15 -3.95
CA MET A 27 2.17 11.55 -2.94
C MET A 27 1.33 12.75 -3.39
N PHE A 28 1.97 13.73 -4.04
CA PHE A 28 1.28 14.84 -4.68
C PHE A 28 0.29 14.33 -5.75
N GLY A 29 0.72 13.41 -6.62
CA GLY A 29 -0.12 12.81 -7.64
C GLY A 29 -1.35 12.08 -7.08
N ILE A 30 -1.19 11.33 -5.98
CA ILE A 30 -2.30 10.68 -5.28
C ILE A 30 -3.25 11.72 -4.69
N ALA A 31 -2.72 12.79 -4.09
CA ALA A 31 -3.54 13.86 -3.53
C ALA A 31 -4.38 14.59 -4.59
N LEU A 32 -3.88 14.74 -5.82
CA LEU A 32 -4.64 15.31 -6.94
C LEU A 32 -5.87 14.48 -7.35
N ASP A 33 -5.91 13.20 -7.01
CA ASP A 33 -7.07 12.33 -7.24
C ASP A 33 -8.18 12.53 -6.20
N THR A 34 -7.88 13.17 -5.06
CA THR A 34 -8.77 13.26 -3.89
C THR A 34 -9.68 14.49 -3.97
N ARG A 35 -11.00 14.32 -3.81
CA ARG A 35 -11.96 15.42 -3.81
C ARG A 35 -12.62 15.62 -2.44
N VAL A 36 -12.93 16.87 -2.11
CA VAL A 36 -13.67 17.23 -0.88
C VAL A 36 -15.04 16.53 -0.81
N SER A 37 -15.66 16.26 -1.96
CA SER A 37 -16.93 15.53 -2.04
C SER A 37 -16.83 14.09 -1.56
N ASP A 38 -15.67 13.45 -1.64
CA ASP A 38 -15.48 12.05 -1.25
C ASP A 38 -15.54 11.93 0.28
N PHE A 39 -14.97 12.89 1.01
CA PHE A 39 -15.13 12.98 2.47
C PHE A 39 -16.57 13.23 2.92
N LYS A 40 -17.36 13.99 2.13
CA LYS A 40 -18.79 14.17 2.45
C LYS A 40 -19.58 12.87 2.33
N ARG A 41 -19.18 11.95 1.45
CA ARG A 41 -19.82 10.64 1.29
C ARG A 41 -19.48 9.68 2.43
N VAL A 42 -18.32 9.82 3.06
CA VAL A 42 -17.95 9.04 4.26
C VAL A 42 -19.05 9.11 5.31
N MET A 43 -19.60 10.31 5.54
CA MET A 43 -20.68 10.54 6.51
C MET A 43 -21.99 9.82 6.18
N ARG A 44 -22.18 9.39 4.93
CA ARG A 44 -23.37 8.64 4.48
C ARG A 44 -23.21 7.13 4.61
N MET A 45 -21.98 6.63 4.75
CA MET A 45 -21.66 5.20 4.83
C MET A 45 -20.76 4.87 6.04
N PRO A 46 -21.08 5.35 7.25
CA PRO A 46 -20.14 5.32 8.38
C PRO A 46 -19.73 3.89 8.79
N VAL A 47 -20.65 2.93 8.73
CA VAL A 47 -20.35 1.53 9.09
C VAL A 47 -19.35 0.92 8.10
N ALA A 48 -19.63 1.00 6.79
CA ALA A 48 -18.77 0.43 5.77
C ALA A 48 -17.37 1.06 5.76
N ILE A 49 -17.29 2.39 5.92
CA ILE A 49 -16.03 3.11 6.04
C ILE A 49 -15.24 2.66 7.28
N THR A 50 -15.89 2.60 8.45
CA THR A 50 -15.22 2.23 9.70
C THR A 50 -14.67 0.81 9.62
N VAL A 51 -15.45 -0.13 9.10
CA VAL A 51 -15.03 -1.52 8.91
C VAL A 51 -13.84 -1.60 7.95
N GLY A 52 -13.90 -0.89 6.83
CA GLY A 52 -12.83 -0.86 5.86
C GLY A 52 -11.53 -0.27 6.39
N VAL A 53 -11.60 0.87 7.07
CA VAL A 53 -10.43 1.54 7.69
C VAL A 53 -9.84 0.67 8.82
N ALA A 54 -10.67 0.08 9.68
CA ALA A 54 -10.21 -0.83 10.72
C ALA A 54 -9.55 -2.08 10.13
N ALA A 55 -10.13 -2.66 9.08
CA ALA A 55 -9.53 -3.78 8.37
C ALA A 55 -8.17 -3.40 7.75
N GLN A 56 -8.05 -2.18 7.22
CA GLN A 56 -6.82 -1.70 6.58
C GLN A 56 -5.66 -1.47 7.53
N PHE A 57 -5.91 -0.80 8.67
CA PHE A 57 -4.86 -0.31 9.56
C PHE A 57 -4.70 -1.13 10.84
N ILE A 58 -5.67 -1.97 11.21
CA ILE A 58 -5.60 -2.78 12.43
C ILE A 58 -5.52 -4.25 12.06
N VAL A 59 -6.53 -4.76 11.35
CA VAL A 59 -6.66 -6.21 11.14
C VAL A 59 -5.61 -6.72 10.16
N LEU A 60 -5.43 -6.09 8.99
CA LEU A 60 -4.44 -6.57 8.03
C LEU A 60 -3.01 -6.56 8.61
N PRO A 61 -2.52 -5.48 9.24
CA PRO A 61 -1.19 -5.48 9.86
C PRO A 61 -1.02 -6.57 10.92
N ALA A 62 -2.05 -6.84 11.73
CA ALA A 62 -2.04 -7.94 12.69
C ALA A 62 -1.98 -9.32 12.01
N VAL A 63 -2.78 -9.54 10.95
CA VAL A 63 -2.76 -10.77 10.14
C VAL A 63 -1.39 -10.95 9.48
N THR A 64 -0.81 -9.86 8.98
CA THR A 64 0.53 -9.84 8.37
C THR A 64 1.59 -10.24 9.37
N PHE A 65 1.55 -9.64 10.56
CA PHE A 65 2.47 -9.98 11.64
C PHE A 65 2.37 -11.46 12.03
N ALA A 66 1.16 -11.98 12.21
CA ALA A 66 0.93 -13.40 12.49
C ALA A 66 1.46 -14.30 11.36
N LEU A 67 1.24 -13.92 10.10
CA LEU A 67 1.76 -14.63 8.94
C LEU A 67 3.29 -14.67 8.93
N THR A 68 3.95 -13.56 9.25
CA THR A 68 5.42 -13.51 9.33
C THR A 68 5.97 -14.40 10.45
N LEU A 69 5.26 -14.56 11.57
CA LEU A 69 5.63 -15.49 12.63
C LEU A 69 5.46 -16.97 12.20
N LEU A 70 4.47 -17.26 11.35
CA LEU A 70 4.21 -18.61 10.85
C LEU A 70 5.20 -19.01 9.75
N LEU A 71 5.41 -18.14 8.77
CA LEU A 71 6.31 -18.38 7.63
C LEU A 71 7.79 -18.30 8.02
N LYS A 72 8.11 -17.58 9.11
CA LYS A 72 9.47 -17.32 9.59
C LYS A 72 10.43 -16.90 8.46
N PRO A 73 10.07 -15.89 7.63
CA PRO A 73 10.95 -15.44 6.58
C PRO A 73 12.16 -14.70 7.18
N ALA A 74 13.13 -14.35 6.35
CA ALA A 74 14.23 -13.51 6.79
C ALA A 74 13.72 -12.18 7.38
N PRO A 75 14.36 -11.65 8.44
CA PRO A 75 14.03 -10.36 9.07
C PRO A 75 13.65 -9.23 8.11
N SER A 76 14.43 -8.99 7.05
CA SER A 76 14.15 -7.94 6.06
C SER A 76 12.90 -8.21 5.23
N ILE A 77 12.61 -9.47 4.92
CA ILE A 77 11.37 -9.88 4.24
C ILE A 77 10.17 -9.64 5.15
N ALA A 78 10.27 -10.01 6.44
CA ALA A 78 9.21 -9.76 7.42
C ALA A 78 8.90 -8.25 7.55
N LEU A 79 9.93 -7.40 7.67
CA LEU A 79 9.77 -5.94 7.67
C LEU A 79 9.11 -5.45 6.37
N GLY A 80 9.49 -6.01 5.22
CA GLY A 80 8.91 -5.67 3.93
C GLY A 80 7.40 -5.95 3.88
N MET A 81 7.00 -7.14 4.33
CA MET A 81 5.59 -7.55 4.38
C MET A 81 4.79 -6.63 5.31
N ILE A 82 5.31 -6.36 6.53
CA ILE A 82 4.66 -5.47 7.49
C ILE A 82 4.52 -4.05 6.91
N LEU A 83 5.56 -3.51 6.27
CA LEU A 83 5.52 -2.18 5.67
C LEU A 83 4.46 -2.08 4.57
N VAL A 84 4.42 -3.05 3.64
CA VAL A 84 3.43 -3.07 2.55
C VAL A 84 2.01 -3.19 3.10
N ALA A 85 1.79 -3.99 4.15
CA ALA A 85 0.48 -4.08 4.81
C ALA A 85 0.04 -2.76 5.48
N CYS A 86 1.00 -1.98 5.99
CA CYS A 86 0.74 -0.67 6.59
C CYS A 86 0.51 0.43 5.54
N CYS A 87 0.88 0.21 4.28
CA CYS A 87 0.70 1.18 3.21
C CYS A 87 -0.79 1.44 2.93
N PRO A 88 -1.13 2.64 2.41
CA PRO A 88 -2.49 2.96 2.00
C PRO A 88 -2.94 2.08 0.85
N PRO A 89 -4.25 2.05 0.55
CA PRO A 89 -4.78 1.38 -0.63
C PRO A 89 -4.18 1.93 -1.91
N GLY A 90 -3.99 1.06 -2.91
CA GLY A 90 -3.55 1.47 -4.24
C GLY A 90 -4.72 1.93 -5.10
N ASN A 91 -4.57 3.03 -5.85
CA ASN A 91 -5.66 3.64 -6.67
C ASN A 91 -6.30 2.69 -7.70
N VAL A 92 -5.67 1.56 -8.02
CA VAL A 92 -6.20 0.50 -8.90
C VAL A 92 -7.40 -0.22 -8.27
N SER A 93 -7.53 -0.20 -6.93
CA SER A 93 -8.69 -0.75 -6.18
C SER A 93 -10.03 -0.27 -6.74
N ASN A 94 -10.14 1.03 -7.06
CA ASN A 94 -11.36 1.65 -7.61
C ASN A 94 -11.78 1.03 -8.95
N ILE A 95 -10.80 0.75 -9.82
CA ILE A 95 -11.03 0.15 -11.14
C ILE A 95 -11.45 -1.31 -10.98
N LEU A 96 -10.82 -2.03 -10.06
CA LEU A 96 -11.12 -3.44 -9.79
C LEU A 96 -12.50 -3.61 -9.14
N THR A 97 -12.84 -2.73 -8.19
CA THR A 97 -14.17 -2.66 -7.59
C THR A 97 -15.25 -2.46 -8.66
N HIS A 98 -15.04 -1.53 -9.60
CA HIS A 98 -15.96 -1.33 -10.72
C HIS A 98 -16.10 -2.60 -11.58
N ARG A 99 -14.98 -3.23 -11.96
CA ARG A 99 -14.97 -4.47 -12.77
C ARG A 99 -15.65 -5.64 -12.07
N ALA A 100 -15.55 -5.70 -10.74
CA ALA A 100 -16.19 -6.72 -9.93
C ALA A 100 -17.68 -6.43 -9.63
N GLY A 101 -18.23 -5.30 -10.09
CA GLY A 101 -19.59 -4.89 -9.79
C GLY A 101 -19.81 -4.50 -8.31
N GLY A 102 -18.77 -4.04 -7.61
CA GLY A 102 -18.84 -3.58 -6.23
C GLY A 102 -19.07 -2.08 -6.08
N ASN A 103 -19.12 -1.61 -4.82
CA ASN A 103 -19.37 -0.21 -4.49
C ASN A 103 -18.19 0.72 -4.76
N VAL A 104 -18.16 1.31 -5.96
CA VAL A 104 -17.11 2.25 -6.37
C VAL A 104 -17.15 3.53 -5.53
N ALA A 105 -18.32 4.00 -5.13
CA ALA A 105 -18.43 5.21 -4.32
C ALA A 105 -17.81 4.99 -2.92
N LEU A 106 -18.02 3.81 -2.35
CA LEU A 106 -17.37 3.38 -1.11
C LEU A 106 -15.85 3.27 -1.28
N SER A 107 -15.38 2.56 -2.31
CA SER A 107 -13.94 2.38 -2.60
C SER A 107 -13.22 3.72 -2.72
N VAL A 108 -13.76 4.67 -3.51
CA VAL A 108 -13.17 6.01 -3.66
C VAL A 108 -13.16 6.79 -2.35
N SER A 109 -14.24 6.71 -1.57
CA SER A 109 -14.36 7.42 -0.29
C SER A 109 -13.42 6.83 0.77
N MET A 110 -13.26 5.51 0.79
CA MET A 110 -12.29 4.80 1.63
C MET A 110 -10.87 5.19 1.26
N THR A 111 -10.49 5.11 -0.03
CA THR A 111 -9.15 5.51 -0.50
C THR A 111 -8.83 6.96 -0.08
N ALA A 112 -9.76 7.90 -0.29
CA ALA A 112 -9.59 9.30 0.09
C ALA A 112 -9.33 9.47 1.60
N LEU A 113 -10.14 8.83 2.44
CA LEU A 113 -9.99 8.87 3.90
C LEU A 113 -8.70 8.19 4.35
N SER A 114 -8.42 7.00 3.83
CA SER A 114 -7.26 6.21 4.20
C SER A 114 -5.95 6.87 3.78
N ASN A 115 -5.91 7.59 2.66
CA ASN A 115 -4.75 8.39 2.28
C ASN A 115 -4.43 9.50 3.31
N LEU A 116 -5.47 10.16 3.85
CA LEU A 116 -5.29 11.16 4.91
C LEU A 116 -4.81 10.51 6.23
N ILE A 117 -5.47 9.44 6.65
CA ILE A 117 -5.15 8.71 7.89
C ILE A 117 -3.73 8.15 7.84
N THR A 118 -3.31 7.64 6.67
CA THR A 118 -2.00 7.00 6.45
C THR A 118 -0.83 7.90 6.81
N ILE A 119 -0.93 9.22 6.58
CA ILE A 119 0.15 10.17 6.88
C ILE A 119 0.68 9.95 8.30
N PHE A 120 -0.21 9.72 9.26
CA PHE A 120 0.13 9.51 10.66
C PHE A 120 0.13 8.04 11.06
N VAL A 121 -0.88 7.28 10.61
CA VAL A 121 -1.08 5.91 11.10
C VAL A 121 -0.06 4.96 10.51
N MET A 122 0.31 5.07 9.23
CA MET A 122 1.23 4.12 8.60
C MET A 122 2.60 4.08 9.28
N PRO A 123 3.29 5.21 9.54
CA PRO A 123 4.59 5.20 10.20
C PRO A 123 4.52 4.62 11.62
N LEU A 124 3.48 4.99 12.37
CA LEU A 124 3.25 4.49 13.74
C LEU A 124 2.97 2.99 13.76
N ASN A 125 2.14 2.51 12.84
CA ASN A 125 1.75 1.12 12.75
C ASN A 125 2.93 0.25 12.32
N PHE A 126 3.73 0.71 11.35
CA PHE A 126 4.95 0.04 10.96
C PHE A 126 5.97 -0.02 12.11
N ALA A 127 6.18 1.09 12.82
CA ALA A 127 7.07 1.14 13.98
C ALA A 127 6.59 0.19 15.10
N PHE A 128 5.29 0.11 15.34
CA PHE A 128 4.71 -0.79 16.34
C PHE A 128 4.92 -2.26 15.96
N TRP A 129 4.38 -2.71 14.81
CA TRP A 129 4.43 -4.12 14.40
C TRP A 129 5.88 -4.57 14.12
N GLY A 130 6.70 -3.73 13.48
CA GLY A 130 8.12 -4.02 13.27
C GLY A 130 8.92 -4.05 14.57
N GLY A 131 8.60 -3.17 15.52
CA GLY A 131 9.28 -3.04 16.80
C GLY A 131 9.00 -4.17 17.80
N ILE A 132 7.85 -4.83 17.71
CA ILE A 132 7.51 -5.99 18.54
C ILE A 132 7.85 -7.33 17.85
N HIS A 133 8.23 -7.34 16.57
CA HIS A 133 8.52 -8.57 15.84
C HIS A 133 9.87 -9.17 16.29
N PRO A 134 9.93 -10.45 16.70
CA PRO A 134 11.10 -11.03 17.37
C PRO A 134 12.37 -11.00 16.51
N THR A 135 12.23 -11.21 15.19
CA THR A 135 13.38 -11.25 14.27
C THR A 135 13.62 -9.92 13.54
N ALA A 136 12.61 -9.05 13.45
CA ALA A 136 12.66 -7.82 12.65
C ALA A 136 12.96 -6.59 13.51
N ALA A 137 12.59 -6.59 14.79
CA ALA A 137 12.89 -5.50 15.72
C ALA A 137 14.40 -5.19 15.85
N PRO A 138 15.32 -6.19 15.91
CA PRO A 138 16.75 -5.90 15.93
C PRO A 138 17.23 -5.17 14.67
N LEU A 139 16.72 -5.58 13.50
CA LEU A 139 17.06 -4.98 12.22
C LEU A 139 16.48 -3.57 12.06
N LEU A 140 15.29 -3.32 12.60
CA LEU A 140 14.70 -1.98 12.65
C LEU A 140 15.56 -1.02 13.51
N LYS A 141 16.08 -1.49 14.65
CA LYS A 141 16.95 -0.70 15.55
C LYS A 141 18.34 -0.42 15.00
N THR A 142 18.88 -1.28 14.15
CA THR A 142 20.20 -1.04 13.53
C THR A 142 20.12 -0.04 12.38
N ILE A 143 18.94 0.13 11.79
CA ILE A 143 18.70 1.04 10.66
C ILE A 143 18.23 2.42 11.14
N ALA A 144 17.37 2.48 12.15
CA ALA A 144 16.87 3.73 12.71
C ALA A 144 17.66 4.13 13.96
N LEU A 145 18.38 5.25 13.90
CA LEU A 145 19.07 5.85 15.06
C LEU A 145 18.07 6.33 16.14
N ASP A 146 16.90 6.82 15.73
CA ASP A 146 15.75 7.14 16.59
C ASP A 146 14.41 6.84 15.87
N PRO A 147 13.57 5.91 16.38
CA PRO A 147 12.25 5.64 15.83
C PRO A 147 11.31 6.85 15.77
N ALA A 148 11.40 7.77 16.73
CA ALA A 148 10.54 8.96 16.75
C ALA A 148 10.92 9.95 15.64
N GLU A 149 12.23 10.18 15.46
CA GLU A 149 12.75 11.01 14.38
C GLU A 149 12.39 10.44 12.99
N MET A 150 12.51 9.11 12.82
CA MET A 150 12.10 8.43 11.58
C MET A 150 10.61 8.65 11.29
N VAL A 151 9.73 8.47 12.29
CA VAL A 151 8.28 8.70 12.13
C VAL A 151 8.01 10.15 11.71
N MET A 152 8.64 11.13 12.37
CA MET A 152 8.47 12.54 12.04
C MET A 152 8.95 12.87 10.63
N HIS A 153 10.07 12.29 10.20
CA HIS A 153 10.59 12.47 8.83
C HIS A 153 9.65 11.87 7.79
N ILE A 154 9.13 10.65 8.02
CA ILE A 154 8.17 10.01 7.11
C ILE A 154 6.88 10.85 7.02
N ILE A 155 6.36 11.32 8.16
CA ILE A 155 5.18 12.20 8.20
C ILE A 155 5.43 13.47 7.39
N ALA A 156 6.58 14.13 7.56
CA ALA A 156 6.89 15.37 6.85
C ALA A 156 6.98 15.14 5.32
N ILE A 157 7.68 14.08 4.90
CA ILE A 157 7.92 13.78 3.48
C ILE A 157 6.64 13.31 2.77
N ILE A 158 5.75 12.58 3.45
CA ILE A 158 4.47 12.16 2.87
C ILE A 158 3.43 13.28 2.99
N GLY A 159 3.31 13.86 4.18
CA GLY A 159 2.24 14.79 4.54
C GLY A 159 2.35 16.12 3.80
N ALA A 160 3.54 16.71 3.69
CA ALA A 160 3.72 17.99 3.01
C ALA A 160 3.26 17.97 1.54
N PRO A 161 3.76 17.06 0.66
CA PRO A 161 3.30 17.01 -0.74
C PRO A 161 1.84 16.59 -0.86
N PHE A 162 1.32 15.77 0.06
CA PHE A 162 -0.08 15.37 0.06
C PHE A 162 -1.02 16.55 0.36
N VAL A 163 -0.72 17.34 1.39
CA VAL A 163 -1.50 18.55 1.74
C VAL A 163 -1.44 19.57 0.59
N VAL A 164 -0.25 19.78 0.01
CA VAL A 164 -0.10 20.66 -1.16
C VAL A 164 -0.92 20.15 -2.34
N GLY A 165 -0.91 18.84 -2.60
CA GLY A 165 -1.72 18.24 -3.67
C GLY A 165 -3.22 18.44 -3.47
N ILE A 166 -3.72 18.28 -2.24
CA ILE A 166 -5.13 18.56 -1.92
C ILE A 166 -5.45 20.05 -2.13
N ALA A 167 -4.56 20.96 -1.70
CA ALA A 167 -4.76 22.39 -1.89
C ALA A 167 -4.81 22.75 -3.39
N VAL A 168 -3.92 22.19 -4.21
CA VAL A 168 -3.93 22.39 -5.67
C VAL A 168 -5.19 21.80 -6.30
N ALA A 169 -5.61 20.59 -5.87
CA ALA A 169 -6.85 19.96 -6.32
C ALA A 169 -8.08 20.83 -6.03
N HIS A 170 -8.11 21.48 -4.87
CA HIS A 170 -9.23 22.30 -4.42
C HIS A 170 -9.25 23.70 -5.05
N TYR A 171 -8.13 24.43 -4.99
CA TYR A 171 -8.07 25.84 -5.41
C TYR A 171 -7.77 26.03 -6.89
N LEU A 172 -7.12 25.06 -7.56
CA LEU A 172 -6.69 25.14 -8.96
C LEU A 172 -7.21 23.96 -9.81
N PRO A 173 -8.54 23.73 -9.89
CA PRO A 173 -9.10 22.54 -10.53
C PRO A 173 -8.73 22.41 -12.02
N LYS A 174 -8.69 23.53 -12.76
CA LYS A 174 -8.28 23.54 -14.17
C LYS A 174 -6.82 23.10 -14.38
N LEU A 175 -5.94 23.43 -13.43
CA LEU A 175 -4.55 22.98 -13.46
C LEU A 175 -4.49 21.49 -13.14
N THR A 176 -5.17 21.07 -12.08
CA THR A 176 -5.28 19.67 -11.65
C THR A 176 -5.70 18.75 -12.78
N ASP A 177 -6.73 19.10 -13.55
CA ASP A 177 -7.20 18.30 -14.68
C ASP A 177 -6.13 18.12 -15.78
N ARG A 178 -5.25 19.12 -15.96
CA ARG A 178 -4.14 19.05 -16.92
C ARG A 178 -2.97 18.23 -16.40
N ILE A 179 -2.62 18.37 -15.13
CA ILE A 179 -1.38 17.77 -14.57
C ILE A 179 -1.58 16.38 -13.96
N LYS A 180 -2.80 16.02 -13.55
CA LYS A 180 -3.10 14.76 -12.85
C LYS A 180 -2.64 13.53 -13.63
N LYS A 181 -3.00 13.43 -14.91
CA LYS A 181 -2.64 12.27 -15.74
C LYS A 181 -1.12 12.20 -16.02
N PRO A 182 -0.45 13.28 -16.47
CA PRO A 182 1.01 13.30 -16.59
C PRO A 182 1.72 12.97 -15.28
N ALA A 183 1.30 13.57 -14.16
CA ALA A 183 1.95 13.39 -12.87
C ALA A 183 1.89 11.92 -12.42
N ARG A 184 0.73 11.29 -12.58
CA ARG A 184 0.56 9.86 -12.29
C ARG A 184 1.44 9.00 -13.18
N ILE A 185 1.42 9.21 -14.49
CA ILE A 185 2.22 8.41 -15.44
C ILE A 185 3.71 8.56 -15.14
N LEU A 186 4.20 9.78 -14.93
CA LEU A 186 5.59 10.05 -14.62
C LEU A 186 6.00 9.36 -13.31
N SER A 187 5.19 9.47 -12.26
CA SER A 187 5.45 8.80 -10.98
C SER A 187 5.55 7.28 -11.13
N PHE A 188 4.62 6.66 -11.88
CA PHE A 188 4.64 5.23 -12.15
C PHE A 188 5.86 4.81 -12.98
N VAL A 189 6.21 5.54 -14.04
CA VAL A 189 7.37 5.24 -14.89
C VAL A 189 8.67 5.39 -14.11
N CYS A 190 8.82 6.45 -13.32
CA CYS A 190 9.99 6.65 -12.46
C CYS A 190 10.12 5.52 -11.43
N LEU A 191 9.02 5.13 -10.79
CA LEU A 191 9.01 4.02 -9.84
C LEU A 191 9.40 2.69 -10.49
N ILE A 192 8.81 2.34 -11.64
CA ILE A 192 9.15 1.12 -12.38
C ILE A 192 10.62 1.15 -12.82
N GLY A 193 11.09 2.28 -13.37
CA GLY A 193 12.49 2.45 -13.75
C GLY A 193 13.44 2.23 -12.56
N PHE A 194 13.06 2.74 -11.38
CA PHE A 194 13.82 2.55 -10.15
C PHE A 194 13.84 1.08 -9.70
N ILE A 195 12.68 0.39 -9.73
CA ILE A 195 12.57 -1.05 -9.44
C ILE A 195 13.48 -1.85 -10.36
N LEU A 196 13.38 -1.62 -11.67
CA LEU A 196 14.15 -2.36 -12.66
C LEU A 196 15.65 -2.10 -12.49
N ALA A 197 16.07 -0.87 -12.21
CA ALA A 197 17.47 -0.54 -11.92
C ALA A 197 17.97 -1.24 -10.65
N ALA A 198 17.17 -1.25 -9.58
CA ALA A 198 17.51 -1.91 -8.33
C ALA A 198 17.64 -3.43 -8.49
N ILE A 199 16.70 -4.06 -9.21
CA ILE A 199 16.74 -5.50 -9.52
C ILE A 199 17.93 -5.82 -10.43
N ALA A 200 18.16 -5.04 -11.49
CA ALA A 200 19.27 -5.28 -12.42
C ALA A 200 20.63 -5.18 -11.73
N GLY A 201 20.81 -4.20 -10.84
CA GLY A 201 22.03 -4.06 -10.04
C GLY A 201 22.25 -5.20 -9.04
N ASN A 202 21.22 -6.00 -8.73
CA ASN A 202 21.23 -7.00 -7.67
C ASN A 202 20.65 -8.35 -8.13
N TRP A 203 20.80 -8.63 -9.43
CA TRP A 203 20.15 -9.72 -10.14
C TRP A 203 20.36 -11.10 -9.49
N ARG A 204 21.57 -11.37 -8.99
CA ARG A 204 21.91 -12.65 -8.34
C ARG A 204 21.07 -12.85 -7.07
N TYR A 205 21.04 -11.85 -6.19
CA TYR A 205 20.27 -11.92 -4.95
C TYR A 205 18.77 -12.00 -5.21
N PHE A 206 18.29 -11.29 -6.24
CA PHE A 206 16.89 -11.40 -6.64
C PHE A 206 16.52 -12.85 -6.99
N LEU A 207 17.31 -13.53 -7.83
CA LEU A 207 17.03 -14.93 -8.21
C LEU A 207 17.06 -15.90 -7.03
N ASP A 208 17.98 -15.69 -6.08
CA ASP A 208 18.13 -16.60 -4.92
C ASP A 208 16.93 -16.52 -3.96
N TYR A 209 16.27 -15.36 -3.85
CA TYR A 209 15.19 -15.14 -2.88
C TYR A 209 13.79 -14.97 -3.49
N VAL A 210 13.67 -14.69 -4.80
CA VAL A 210 12.38 -14.39 -5.44
C VAL A 210 11.36 -15.52 -5.30
N GLY A 211 11.78 -16.79 -5.34
CA GLY A 211 10.85 -17.92 -5.22
C GLY A 211 10.15 -17.96 -3.85
N LEU A 212 10.91 -17.80 -2.77
CA LEU A 212 10.37 -17.76 -1.41
C LEU A 212 9.52 -16.50 -1.19
N VAL A 213 10.01 -15.35 -1.66
CA VAL A 213 9.29 -14.07 -1.53
C VAL A 213 7.98 -14.10 -2.31
N LEU A 214 7.98 -14.67 -3.52
CA LEU A 214 6.78 -14.79 -4.34
C LEU A 214 5.71 -15.63 -3.63
N LEU A 215 6.07 -16.78 -3.05
CA LEU A 215 5.12 -17.57 -2.27
C LEU A 215 4.57 -16.79 -1.07
N ALA A 216 5.43 -16.10 -0.31
CA ALA A 216 5.01 -15.30 0.83
C ALA A 216 4.07 -14.16 0.41
N VAL A 217 4.38 -13.47 -0.69
CA VAL A 217 3.56 -12.40 -1.26
C VAL A 217 2.21 -12.94 -1.74
N ILE A 218 2.17 -14.06 -2.45
CA ILE A 218 0.92 -14.69 -2.92
C ILE A 218 0.01 -14.99 -1.74
N LEU A 219 0.54 -15.63 -0.69
CA LEU A 219 -0.23 -15.99 0.50
C LEU A 219 -0.72 -14.75 1.26
N HIS A 220 0.15 -13.77 1.43
CA HIS A 220 -0.17 -12.54 2.15
C HIS A 220 -1.21 -11.70 1.40
N ASP A 221 -1.08 -11.55 0.09
CA ASP A 221 -2.01 -10.81 -0.76
C ASP A 221 -3.40 -11.49 -0.78
N ALA A 222 -3.44 -12.82 -0.91
CA ALA A 222 -4.68 -13.59 -0.76
C ALA A 222 -5.33 -13.36 0.61
N LEU A 223 -4.54 -13.40 1.69
CA LEU A 223 -5.02 -13.09 3.03
C LEU A 223 -5.50 -11.66 3.17
N ALA A 224 -4.92 -10.70 2.44
CA ALA A 224 -5.37 -9.31 2.46
C ALA A 224 -6.76 -9.16 1.85
N PHE A 225 -7.02 -9.77 0.68
CA PHE A 225 -8.36 -9.79 0.10
C PHE A 225 -9.38 -10.50 1.01
N ILE A 226 -8.99 -11.66 1.58
CA ILE A 226 -9.84 -12.43 2.49
C ILE A 226 -10.14 -11.63 3.74
N THR A 227 -9.16 -10.94 4.32
CA THR A 227 -9.33 -10.13 5.54
C THR A 227 -10.38 -9.05 5.31
N GLY A 228 -10.26 -8.27 4.23
CA GLY A 228 -11.25 -7.24 3.92
C GLY A 228 -12.65 -7.81 3.71
N TYR A 229 -12.76 -8.90 2.95
CA TYR A 229 -14.04 -9.55 2.69
C TYR A 229 -14.65 -10.14 3.97
N ALA A 230 -13.84 -10.79 4.81
CA ALA A 230 -14.27 -11.42 6.06
C ALA A 230 -14.71 -10.37 7.08
N CYS A 231 -13.97 -9.27 7.26
CA CYS A 231 -14.37 -8.17 8.12
C CYS A 231 -15.72 -7.57 7.67
N ALA A 232 -15.87 -7.30 6.37
CA ALA A 232 -17.12 -6.79 5.82
C ALA A 232 -18.30 -7.77 5.98
N THR A 233 -18.03 -9.07 5.87
CA THR A 233 -19.02 -10.13 6.07
C THR A 233 -19.45 -10.22 7.54
N ALA A 234 -18.49 -10.22 8.47
CA ALA A 234 -18.73 -10.32 9.91
C ALA A 234 -19.59 -9.18 10.46
N THR A 235 -19.54 -8.01 9.83
CA THR A 235 -20.36 -6.84 10.20
C THR A 235 -21.65 -6.71 9.39
N GLY A 236 -22.01 -7.73 8.60
CA GLY A 236 -23.29 -7.77 7.88
C GLY A 236 -23.39 -6.83 6.68
N LEU A 237 -22.28 -6.30 6.14
CA LEU A 237 -22.33 -5.46 4.93
C LEU A 237 -22.91 -6.25 3.75
N ALA A 238 -23.54 -5.57 2.79
CA ALA A 238 -24.03 -6.20 1.58
C ALA A 238 -22.87 -6.69 0.70
N GLU A 239 -23.11 -7.70 -0.14
CA GLU A 239 -22.09 -8.21 -1.08
C GLU A 239 -21.50 -7.11 -1.97
N TYR A 240 -22.31 -6.12 -2.34
CA TYR A 240 -21.89 -4.93 -3.08
C TYR A 240 -20.74 -4.17 -2.40
N ASP A 241 -20.84 -3.98 -1.08
CA ASP A 241 -19.84 -3.28 -0.27
C ASP A 241 -18.68 -4.20 0.12
N ARG A 242 -18.94 -5.50 0.36
CA ARG A 242 -17.89 -6.49 0.68
C ARG A 242 -16.83 -6.56 -0.40
N ARG A 243 -17.23 -6.53 -1.67
CA ARG A 243 -16.30 -6.50 -2.81
C ARG A 243 -15.40 -5.26 -2.77
N ALA A 244 -15.98 -4.09 -2.49
CA ALA A 244 -15.22 -2.85 -2.37
C ALA A 244 -14.23 -2.89 -1.20
N VAL A 245 -14.66 -3.32 -0.01
CA VAL A 245 -13.79 -3.43 1.17
C VAL A 245 -12.66 -4.44 0.93
N SER A 246 -12.94 -5.57 0.25
CA SER A 246 -11.92 -6.56 -0.09
C SER A 246 -10.83 -5.98 -1.00
N PHE A 247 -11.17 -5.26 -2.07
CA PHE A 247 -10.17 -4.62 -2.92
C PHE A 247 -9.42 -3.50 -2.20
N GLU A 248 -10.10 -2.70 -1.38
CA GLU A 248 -9.48 -1.63 -0.61
C GLU A 248 -8.51 -2.15 0.45
N VAL A 249 -8.71 -3.36 0.99
CA VAL A 249 -7.78 -3.99 1.94
C VAL A 249 -6.69 -4.78 1.22
N GLY A 250 -7.00 -5.44 0.10
CA GLY A 250 -6.06 -6.28 -0.65
C GLY A 250 -5.07 -5.48 -1.49
N ILE A 251 -5.56 -4.50 -2.25
CA ILE A 251 -4.71 -3.71 -3.15
C ILE A 251 -3.97 -2.64 -2.35
N ARG A 252 -2.65 -2.76 -2.27
CA ARG A 252 -1.80 -1.85 -1.48
C ARG A 252 -0.95 -0.98 -2.38
N ASN A 253 -0.60 0.19 -1.88
CA ASN A 253 0.36 1.06 -2.56
C ASN A 253 1.79 0.57 -2.31
N ALA A 254 2.16 -0.55 -2.95
CA ALA A 254 3.50 -1.11 -2.88
C ALA A 254 4.57 -0.13 -3.40
N GLY A 255 4.19 0.79 -4.30
CA GLY A 255 5.05 1.86 -4.77
C GLY A 255 5.50 2.83 -3.68
N LEU A 256 4.56 3.29 -2.84
CA LEU A 256 4.91 4.08 -1.66
C LEU A 256 5.83 3.28 -0.73
N GLY A 257 5.49 2.01 -0.44
CA GLY A 257 6.31 1.15 0.42
C GLY A 257 7.74 1.03 -0.08
N LEU A 258 7.92 0.81 -1.38
CA LEU A 258 9.23 0.73 -2.01
C LEU A 258 10.04 2.01 -1.85
N VAL A 259 9.42 3.16 -2.09
CA VAL A 259 10.12 4.44 -1.97
C VAL A 259 10.56 4.69 -0.52
N LEU A 260 9.73 4.34 0.47
CA LEU A 260 10.12 4.38 1.88
C LEU A 260 11.29 3.44 2.21
N ILE A 261 11.30 2.23 1.64
CA ILE A 261 12.41 1.27 1.78
C ILE A 261 13.73 1.88 1.32
N PHE A 262 13.72 2.56 0.18
CA PHE A 262 14.93 3.18 -0.33
C PHE A 262 15.33 4.45 0.42
N SER A 263 14.36 5.26 0.87
CA SER A 263 14.64 6.52 1.59
C SER A 263 15.13 6.29 3.02
N PHE A 264 14.59 5.29 3.72
CA PHE A 264 14.80 5.11 5.16
C PHE A 264 15.53 3.82 5.53
N PHE A 265 15.48 2.80 4.68
CA PHE A 265 16.09 1.49 4.96
C PHE A 265 17.30 1.19 4.08
N GLY A 266 17.82 2.22 3.38
CA GLY A 266 18.98 2.08 2.50
C GLY A 266 18.77 1.04 1.39
N GLY A 267 17.51 0.82 0.98
CA GLY A 267 17.17 -0.20 0.01
C GLY A 267 17.45 -1.61 0.52
N LEU A 268 17.05 -1.93 1.75
CA LEU A 268 17.26 -3.26 2.32
C LEU A 268 16.67 -4.35 1.40
N GLY A 269 17.51 -5.28 0.96
CA GLY A 269 17.21 -6.20 -0.15
C GLY A 269 15.89 -6.93 0.02
N GLY A 270 15.66 -7.60 1.15
CA GLY A 270 14.44 -8.38 1.38
C GLY A 270 13.16 -7.53 1.36
N MET A 271 13.20 -6.30 1.89
CA MET A 271 12.06 -5.39 1.86
C MET A 271 11.74 -4.95 0.42
N ALA A 272 12.79 -4.58 -0.33
CA ALA A 272 12.65 -4.11 -1.70
C ALA A 272 12.12 -5.20 -2.63
N VAL A 273 12.58 -6.45 -2.46
CA VAL A 273 12.07 -7.59 -3.24
C VAL A 273 10.60 -7.84 -2.91
N VAL A 274 10.18 -7.78 -1.63
CA VAL A 274 8.77 -7.92 -1.26
C VAL A 274 7.92 -6.84 -1.93
N ALA A 275 8.26 -5.56 -1.78
CA ALA A 275 7.49 -4.46 -2.35
C ALA A 275 7.45 -4.50 -3.90
N GLY A 276 8.58 -4.87 -4.53
CA GLY A 276 8.65 -5.04 -5.98
C GLY A 276 7.79 -6.20 -6.48
N VAL A 277 7.84 -7.35 -5.81
CA VAL A 277 7.03 -8.53 -6.15
C VAL A 277 5.54 -8.29 -5.91
N TRP A 278 5.22 -7.62 -4.80
CA TRP A 278 3.85 -7.24 -4.46
C TRP A 278 3.21 -6.39 -5.54
N GLY A 279 3.88 -5.32 -5.99
CA GLY A 279 3.27 -4.30 -6.85
C GLY A 279 2.87 -4.77 -8.24
N PHE A 280 3.33 -5.94 -8.70
CA PHE A 280 2.78 -6.58 -9.90
C PHE A 280 1.82 -7.72 -9.58
N TRP A 281 2.09 -8.48 -8.50
CA TRP A 281 1.26 -9.61 -8.13
C TRP A 281 -0.14 -9.19 -7.69
N ASP A 282 -0.25 -8.14 -6.88
CA ASP A 282 -1.53 -7.64 -6.36
C ASP A 282 -2.48 -7.18 -7.48
N ILE A 283 -1.93 -6.59 -8.55
CA ILE A 283 -2.69 -6.23 -9.76
C ILE A 283 -3.18 -7.50 -10.47
N ILE A 284 -2.35 -8.52 -10.63
CA ILE A 284 -2.72 -9.79 -11.28
C ILE A 284 -3.81 -10.50 -10.47
N ALA A 285 -3.60 -10.66 -9.18
CA ALA A 285 -4.55 -11.28 -8.26
C ALA A 285 -5.86 -10.50 -8.21
N GLY A 286 -5.79 -9.18 -8.11
CA GLY A 286 -6.95 -8.29 -8.13
C GLY A 286 -7.75 -8.36 -9.43
N LEU A 287 -7.07 -8.43 -10.59
CA LEU A 287 -7.72 -8.63 -11.89
C LEU A 287 -8.41 -9.99 -11.98
N ALA A 288 -7.76 -11.05 -11.49
CA ALA A 288 -8.33 -12.40 -11.47
C ALA A 288 -9.57 -12.46 -10.57
N LEU A 289 -9.49 -11.90 -9.37
CA LEU A 289 -10.61 -11.83 -8.42
C LEU A 289 -11.76 -10.99 -8.99
N ALA A 290 -11.47 -9.84 -9.60
CA ALA A 290 -12.48 -9.00 -10.24
C ALA A 290 -13.17 -9.73 -11.40
N ALA A 291 -12.42 -10.46 -12.23
CA ALA A 291 -12.98 -11.27 -13.30
C ALA A 291 -13.85 -12.42 -12.77
N TRP A 292 -13.46 -13.04 -11.66
CA TRP A 292 -14.26 -14.07 -11.00
C TRP A 292 -15.59 -13.53 -10.47
N TRP A 293 -15.57 -12.37 -9.81
CA TRP A 293 -16.77 -11.69 -9.32
C TRP A 293 -17.67 -11.13 -10.44
N ALA A 294 -17.09 -10.68 -11.54
CA ALA A 294 -17.85 -10.23 -12.72
C ALA A 294 -18.73 -11.34 -13.30
N ARG A 295 -18.29 -12.61 -13.19
CA ARG A 295 -19.06 -13.78 -13.62
C ARG A 295 -20.17 -14.19 -12.63
N ARG A 296 -20.26 -13.51 -11.47
CA ARG A 296 -21.24 -13.76 -10.40
C ARG A 296 -22.03 -12.47 -10.12
N PRO A 297 -22.98 -12.12 -11.00
CA PRO A 297 -23.76 -10.89 -10.85
C PRO A 297 -24.54 -10.89 -9.54
N LEU A 298 -24.61 -9.73 -8.90
CA LEU A 298 -25.35 -9.53 -7.66
C LEU A 298 -26.85 -9.64 -7.92
N SER A 299 -27.60 -10.27 -7.01
CA SER A 299 -29.06 -10.23 -7.07
C SER A 299 -29.55 -8.79 -6.86
N VAL A 300 -30.69 -8.43 -7.46
CA VAL A 300 -31.29 -7.09 -7.34
C VAL A 300 -31.57 -6.71 -5.87
N SER A 301 -31.81 -7.69 -5.00
CA SER A 301 -31.95 -7.50 -3.55
C SER A 301 -30.67 -7.07 -2.86
N ALA A 302 -29.51 -7.59 -3.27
CA ALA A 302 -28.21 -7.28 -2.67
C ALA A 302 -27.70 -5.86 -3.01
N VAL A 303 -28.28 -5.23 -4.04
CA VAL A 303 -27.98 -3.85 -4.45
C VAL A 303 -28.88 -2.83 -3.75
N ARG A 304 -30.12 -3.22 -3.39
CA ARG A 304 -31.12 -2.32 -2.75
C ARG A 304 -30.98 -2.18 -1.23
N SER A 305 -30.26 -3.09 -0.58
CA SER A 305 -29.94 -3.02 0.85
C SER A 305 -28.64 -2.24 1.16
N ALA A 306 -27.97 -1.70 0.13
CA ALA A 306 -26.72 -0.94 0.22
C ALA A 306 -26.98 0.57 0.07
#